data_AF-A0A7Y4XG82-F1
#
_entry.id   AF-A0A7Y4XG82-F1
#
_cell.length_a   1.000
_cell.length_b   1.000
_cell.length_c   1.000
_cell.angle_alpha   90.00
_cell.angle_beta   90.00
_cell.angle_gamma   90.00
#
_symmetry.space_group_name_H-M   'P 1'
#
loop_
_entity.id
_entity.type
_entity.pdbx_description
1 polymer ?
#
loop_
_entity_poly.entity_id
_entity_poly.type
_entity_poly.pdbx_seq_one_letter_code
_entity_poly.pdbx_strand_id
1 'polypeptide(L)'
;MVYFLDTSVNVLLNLAGFSGLGDPHQILIAVVLGTAAVLWNSTLVPKWALGAFFSIMGLASLVALYALFLGHQPTCIYAYDPAKPVVADSLTRKLGWEELRRMDCPTLWVARNEMYARSNYCFFTPIGYSYFGNDATCDPTVESPNTAIGEDNARAIGKMSARKGCASPMDSCKKLSRVSSSKLDLQRQTVKEEQ
;
A
#
# COMPACT_ATOMS: atom_id res chain seq x y z
N MET A 1 -10.00 38.75 8.59
CA MET A 1 -9.07 39.74 8.00
C MET A 1 -8.15 39.02 7.01
N VAL A 2 -8.71 38.45 5.93
CA VAL A 2 -7.98 37.56 4.97
C VAL A 2 -8.11 38.04 3.52
N TYR A 3 -8.94 39.06 3.24
CA TYR A 3 -9.20 39.54 1.88
C TYR A 3 -8.24 40.62 1.36
N PHE A 4 -7.20 40.99 2.11
CA PHE A 4 -6.28 42.07 1.72
C PHE A 4 -4.95 41.58 1.10
N LEU A 5 -4.70 40.26 1.12
CA LEU A 5 -3.48 39.65 0.55
C LEU A 5 -3.67 39.14 -0.88
N ASP A 6 -4.90 39.12 -1.40
CA ASP A 6 -5.21 38.50 -2.69
C ASP A 6 -4.89 39.39 -3.89
N THR A 7 -5.00 40.71 -3.75
CA THR A 7 -4.81 41.65 -4.86
C THR A 7 -3.34 41.98 -5.12
N SER A 8 -2.50 42.09 -4.10
CA SER A 8 -1.08 42.43 -4.27
C SER A 8 -0.26 41.27 -4.85
N VAL A 9 -0.58 40.02 -4.48
CA VAL A 9 0.09 38.82 -5.02
C VAL A 9 -0.31 38.57 -6.48
N ASN A 10 -1.58 38.78 -6.84
CA ASN A 10 -2.05 38.66 -8.22
C ASN A 10 -1.46 39.74 -9.15
N VAL A 11 -1.22 40.96 -8.66
CA VAL A 11 -0.58 42.03 -9.46
C VAL A 11 0.89 41.69 -9.74
N LEU A 12 1.63 41.16 -8.75
CA LEU A 12 3.02 40.74 -8.93
C LEU A 12 3.17 39.52 -9.85
N LEU A 13 2.25 38.55 -9.79
CA LEU A 13 2.24 37.38 -10.68
C LEU A 13 1.89 37.75 -12.13
N ASN A 14 0.97 38.70 -12.34
CA ASN A 14 0.63 39.20 -13.68
C ASN A 14 1.77 40.03 -14.30
N LEU A 15 2.49 40.83 -13.51
CA LEU A 15 3.68 41.56 -13.98
C LEU A 15 4.83 40.62 -14.38
N ALA A 16 4.88 39.41 -13.81
CA ALA A 16 5.86 38.38 -14.13
C ALA A 16 5.41 37.44 -15.28
N GLY A 17 4.24 37.66 -15.89
CA GLY A 17 3.74 36.86 -17.02
C GLY A 17 3.18 35.48 -16.67
N PHE A 18 2.94 35.19 -15.37
CA PHE A 18 2.38 33.92 -14.92
C PHE A 18 0.85 33.99 -14.81
N SER A 19 0.16 34.03 -15.95
CA SER A 19 -1.30 33.86 -15.99
C SER A 19 -1.66 32.37 -16.15
N GLY A 20 -2.32 31.76 -15.14
CA GLY A 20 -2.93 30.42 -15.27
C GLY A 20 -2.63 29.39 -14.16
N LEU A 21 -1.99 29.75 -13.05
CA LEU A 21 -1.69 28.80 -11.97
C LEU A 21 -2.88 28.62 -11.02
N GLY A 22 -3.76 27.65 -11.31
CA GLY A 22 -4.90 27.29 -10.45
C GLY A 22 -4.57 26.33 -9.30
N ASP A 23 -3.32 25.85 -9.21
CA ASP A 23 -2.87 24.94 -8.15
C ASP A 23 -2.04 25.70 -7.10
N PRO A 24 -2.41 25.66 -5.81
CA PRO A 24 -1.67 26.32 -4.73
C PRO A 24 -0.19 25.88 -4.64
N HIS A 25 0.16 24.66 -5.09
CA HIS A 25 1.56 24.22 -5.14
C HIS A 25 2.37 24.95 -6.22
N GLN A 26 1.76 25.25 -7.36
CA GLN A 26 2.42 25.99 -8.45
C GLN A 26 2.70 27.44 -8.04
N ILE A 27 1.76 28.08 -7.31
CA ILE A 27 1.91 29.45 -6.82
C ILE A 27 3.07 29.56 -5.84
N LEU A 28 3.21 28.60 -4.92
CA LEU A 28 4.31 28.56 -3.96
C LEU A 28 5.67 28.45 -4.67
N ILE A 29 5.78 27.59 -5.70
CA ILE A 29 7.00 27.41 -6.48
C ILE A 29 7.37 28.70 -7.22
N ALA A 30 6.39 29.37 -7.84
CA ALA A 30 6.62 30.64 -8.56
C ALA A 30 7.10 31.76 -7.62
N VAL A 31 6.54 31.86 -6.41
CA VAL A 31 6.96 32.86 -5.41
C VAL A 31 8.38 32.57 -4.90
N VAL A 32 8.73 31.31 -4.65
CA VAL A 32 10.08 30.92 -4.20
C VAL A 32 11.12 31.19 -5.30
N LEU A 33 10.81 30.86 -6.56
CA LEU A 33 11.72 31.12 -7.68
C LEU A 33 11.86 32.62 -7.98
N GLY A 34 10.76 33.38 -7.90
CA GLY A 34 10.77 34.83 -8.12
C GLY A 34 11.59 35.58 -7.07
N THR A 35 11.42 35.23 -5.79
CA THR A 35 12.20 35.82 -4.69
C THR A 35 13.68 35.46 -4.77
N ALA A 36 14.01 34.23 -5.16
CA ALA A 36 15.38 33.79 -5.40
C ALA A 36 16.05 34.58 -6.55
N ALA A 37 15.34 34.85 -7.65
CA ALA A 37 15.87 35.62 -8.78
C ALA A 37 16.14 37.09 -8.44
N VAL A 38 15.24 37.71 -7.66
CA VAL A 38 15.41 39.11 -7.19
C VAL A 38 16.61 39.21 -6.24
N LEU A 39 16.77 38.24 -5.33
CA LEU A 39 17.89 38.19 -4.40
C LEU A 39 19.23 37.93 -5.12
N TRP A 40 19.24 37.18 -6.23
CA TRP A 40 20.45 36.89 -7.00
C TRP A 40 21.08 38.11 -7.67
N ASN A 41 20.26 39.08 -8.08
CA ASN A 41 20.71 40.34 -8.68
C ASN A 41 20.89 41.48 -7.66
N SER A 42 20.62 41.23 -6.39
CA SER A 42 20.73 42.24 -5.34
C SER A 42 22.17 42.34 -4.81
N THR A 43 22.71 43.56 -4.72
CA THR A 43 24.02 43.84 -4.07
C THR A 43 23.97 43.74 -2.54
N LEU A 44 22.77 43.61 -1.98
CA LEU A 44 22.49 43.52 -0.54
C LEU A 44 22.95 42.22 0.11
N VAL A 45 23.09 41.15 -0.67
CA VAL A 45 23.50 39.84 -0.15
C VAL A 45 24.80 39.44 -0.81
N PRO A 46 25.88 39.19 -0.05
CA PRO A 46 27.13 38.75 -0.63
C PRO A 46 26.94 37.38 -1.28
N LYS A 47 27.50 37.18 -2.48
CA LYS A 47 27.27 36.01 -3.33
C LYS A 47 27.56 34.66 -2.62
N TRP A 48 28.48 34.65 -1.65
CA TRP A 48 28.78 33.46 -0.85
C TRP A 48 27.60 33.03 0.04
N ALA A 49 26.79 33.97 0.54
CA ALA A 49 25.63 33.68 1.38
C ALA A 49 24.47 33.07 0.57
N LEU A 50 24.29 33.50 -0.68
CA LEU A 50 23.35 32.87 -1.61
C LEU A 50 23.76 31.42 -1.93
N GLY A 51 25.04 31.19 -2.22
CA GLY A 51 25.55 29.84 -2.45
C GLY A 51 25.33 28.89 -1.25
N ALA A 52 25.55 29.39 -0.02
CA ALA A 52 25.28 28.64 1.19
C ALA A 52 23.79 28.29 1.33
N PHE A 53 22.89 29.24 1.03
CA PHE A 53 21.44 29.02 1.11
C PHE A 53 20.95 27.94 0.14
N PHE A 54 21.38 27.97 -1.13
CA PHE A 54 21.01 26.93 -2.11
C PHE A 54 21.58 25.55 -1.75
N SER A 55 22.78 25.51 -1.17
CA SER A 55 23.40 24.25 -0.72
C SER A 55 22.62 23.63 0.43
N ILE A 56 22.18 24.45 1.40
CA ILE A 56 21.36 24.00 2.54
C ILE A 56 19.97 23.54 2.06
N MET A 57 19.34 24.29 1.15
CA MET A 57 18.04 23.91 0.58
C MET A 57 18.14 22.60 -0.23
N GLY A 58 19.19 22.43 -1.03
CA GLY A 58 19.43 21.19 -1.77
C GLY A 58 19.60 19.98 -0.85
N LEU A 59 20.37 20.13 0.23
CA LEU A 59 20.51 19.10 1.26
C LEU A 59 19.18 18.79 1.96
N ALA A 60 18.39 19.80 2.30
CA ALA A 60 17.08 19.63 2.92
C ALA A 60 16.10 18.87 2.00
N SER A 61 16.08 19.17 0.69
CA SER A 61 15.27 18.44 -0.30
C SER A 61 15.73 17.00 -0.47
N LEU A 62 17.04 16.74 -0.47
CA LEU A 62 17.58 15.38 -0.50
C LEU A 62 17.21 14.58 0.75
N VAL A 63 17.28 15.20 1.95
CA VAL A 63 16.86 14.57 3.20
C VAL A 63 15.35 14.31 3.19
N ALA A 64 14.53 15.22 2.65
CA ALA A 64 13.09 15.00 2.51
C ALA A 64 12.77 13.86 1.53
N LEU A 65 13.45 13.80 0.38
CA LEU A 65 13.31 12.70 -0.57
C LEU A 65 13.77 11.37 0.03
N TYR A 66 14.87 11.38 0.78
CA TYR A 66 15.38 10.21 1.48
C TYR A 66 14.43 9.76 2.60
N ALA A 67 13.84 10.70 3.34
CA ALA A 67 12.82 10.42 4.35
C ALA A 67 11.53 9.90 3.73
N LEU A 68 11.14 10.35 2.54
CA LEU A 68 10.03 9.78 1.78
C LEU A 68 10.34 8.35 1.30
N PHE A 69 11.58 8.10 0.86
CA PHE A 69 12.02 6.78 0.43
C PHE A 69 12.11 5.79 1.60
N LEU A 70 12.59 6.22 2.77
CA LEU A 70 12.62 5.43 4.00
C LEU A 70 11.24 5.32 4.69
N GLY A 71 10.36 6.31 4.46
CA GLY A 71 9.01 6.40 5.00
C GLY A 71 7.97 5.64 4.19
N HIS A 72 8.30 5.19 2.97
CA HIS A 72 7.47 4.29 2.18
C HIS A 72 7.55 2.88 2.77
N GLN A 73 6.93 2.71 3.94
CA GLN A 73 6.50 1.38 4.37
C GLN A 73 5.64 0.84 3.23
N PRO A 74 5.88 -0.39 2.73
CA PRO A 74 4.92 -1.00 1.82
C PRO A 74 3.58 -0.95 2.53
N THR A 75 2.65 -0.17 2.00
CA THR A 75 1.31 -0.05 2.54
C THR A 75 0.65 -1.40 2.30
N CYS A 76 0.84 -2.32 3.24
CA CYS A 76 0.18 -3.62 3.26
C CYS A 76 -1.30 -3.40 3.62
N ILE A 77 -2.06 -2.78 2.72
CA ILE A 77 -3.52 -2.73 2.80
C ILE A 77 -4.03 -2.84 1.37
N TYR A 78 -3.98 -4.05 0.83
CA TYR A 78 -5.03 -4.46 -0.08
C TYR A 78 -5.99 -5.26 0.80
N ALA A 79 -7.13 -4.65 1.15
CA ALA A 79 -8.24 -5.44 1.65
C ALA A 79 -8.68 -6.36 0.50
N TYR A 80 -8.93 -7.63 0.80
CA TYR A 80 -9.48 -8.55 -0.18
C TYR A 80 -10.79 -7.97 -0.74
N ASP A 81 -10.86 -7.81 -2.07
CA ASP A 81 -12.07 -7.40 -2.77
C ASP A 81 -12.72 -8.65 -3.40
N PRO A 82 -13.84 -9.16 -2.84
CA PRO A 82 -14.50 -10.34 -3.38
C PRO A 82 -15.05 -10.13 -4.80
N ALA A 83 -15.21 -8.89 -5.26
CA ALA A 83 -15.63 -8.60 -6.63
C ALA A 83 -14.49 -8.73 -7.66
N LYS A 84 -13.23 -8.81 -7.22
CA LYS A 84 -12.04 -8.91 -8.08
C LYS A 84 -11.13 -10.06 -7.65
N PRO A 85 -11.62 -11.31 -7.76
CA PRO A 85 -10.82 -12.49 -7.45
C PRO A 85 -9.59 -12.60 -8.36
N VAL A 86 -8.47 -13.07 -7.80
CA VAL A 86 -7.25 -13.39 -8.58
C VAL A 86 -7.55 -14.48 -9.60
N VAL A 87 -8.38 -15.45 -9.21
CA VAL A 87 -8.80 -16.56 -10.07
C VAL A 87 -10.30 -16.83 -9.86
N ALA A 88 -11.13 -16.14 -10.64
CA ALA A 88 -12.59 -16.17 -10.51
C ALA A 88 -13.20 -17.58 -10.60
N ASP A 89 -12.63 -18.44 -11.44
CA ASP A 89 -13.09 -19.80 -11.74
C ASP A 89 -12.31 -20.90 -10.96
N SER A 90 -11.58 -20.52 -9.92
CA SER A 90 -10.75 -21.44 -9.10
C SER A 90 -11.52 -22.55 -8.39
N LEU A 91 -12.85 -22.43 -8.23
CA LEU A 91 -13.70 -23.49 -7.67
C LEU A 91 -14.34 -24.39 -8.73
N THR A 92 -14.27 -24.03 -10.02
CA THR A 92 -15.00 -24.71 -11.11
C THR A 92 -14.09 -25.29 -12.19
N ARG A 93 -12.87 -24.77 -12.36
CA ARG A 93 -11.88 -25.27 -13.32
C ARG A 93 -10.56 -25.62 -12.63
N LYS A 94 -9.89 -26.69 -13.08
CA LYS A 94 -8.53 -27.01 -12.64
C LYS A 94 -7.51 -26.00 -13.20
N LEU A 95 -6.66 -25.48 -12.32
CA LEU A 95 -5.60 -24.56 -12.71
C LEU A 95 -4.43 -25.30 -13.36
N GLY A 96 -3.96 -24.74 -14.47
CA GLY A 96 -2.86 -25.31 -15.22
C GLY A 96 -1.51 -25.04 -14.55
N TRP A 97 -0.56 -25.97 -14.68
CA TRP A 97 0.81 -25.76 -14.17
C TRP A 97 1.49 -24.52 -14.76
N GLU A 98 1.22 -24.18 -16.02
CA GLU A 98 1.74 -22.98 -16.68
C GLU A 98 1.18 -21.69 -16.06
N GLU A 99 -0.11 -21.68 -15.73
CA GLU A 99 -0.81 -20.57 -15.07
C GLU A 99 -0.21 -20.33 -13.69
N LEU A 100 -0.05 -21.39 -12.89
CA LEU A 100 0.56 -21.32 -11.56
C LEU A 100 2.03 -20.87 -11.60
N ARG A 101 2.79 -21.24 -12.64
CA ARG A 101 4.21 -20.88 -12.74
C ARG A 101 4.41 -19.39 -13.01
N ARG A 102 3.48 -18.74 -13.71
CA ARG A 102 3.52 -17.31 -14.02
C ARG A 102 3.18 -16.42 -12.83
N MET A 103 2.45 -16.94 -11.86
CA MET A 103 2.13 -16.22 -10.63
C MET A 103 3.38 -16.04 -9.76
N ASP A 104 3.49 -14.87 -9.12
CA ASP A 104 4.48 -14.61 -8.08
C ASP A 104 4.04 -15.19 -6.73
N CYS A 105 4.94 -15.20 -5.75
CA CYS A 105 4.66 -15.78 -4.43
C CYS A 105 3.47 -15.12 -3.70
N PRO A 106 3.33 -13.77 -3.68
CA PRO A 106 2.17 -13.11 -3.12
C PRO A 106 0.86 -13.53 -3.82
N THR A 107 0.85 -13.55 -5.15
CA THR A 107 -0.34 -13.94 -5.94
C THR A 107 -0.73 -15.39 -5.68
N LEU A 108 0.24 -16.31 -5.58
CA LEU A 108 -0.03 -17.71 -5.23
C LEU A 108 -0.65 -17.82 -3.82
N TRP A 109 -0.15 -17.06 -2.85
CA TRP A 109 -0.72 -17.07 -1.51
C TRP A 109 -2.16 -16.54 -1.51
N VAL A 110 -2.42 -15.41 -2.19
CA VAL A 110 -3.77 -14.84 -2.29
C VAL A 110 -4.71 -15.81 -3.01
N ALA A 111 -4.32 -16.32 -4.18
CA ALA A 111 -5.14 -17.26 -4.95
C ALA A 111 -5.49 -18.52 -4.16
N ARG A 112 -4.53 -19.05 -3.37
CA ARG A 112 -4.80 -20.19 -2.49
C ARG A 112 -5.86 -19.84 -1.44
N ASN A 113 -5.65 -18.76 -0.68
CA ASN A 113 -6.52 -18.40 0.44
C ASN A 113 -7.89 -17.87 -0.03
N GLU A 114 -7.98 -17.29 -1.22
CA GLU A 114 -9.24 -16.85 -1.83
C GLU A 114 -10.25 -18.00 -1.99
N MET A 115 -9.79 -19.20 -2.35
CA MET A 115 -10.66 -20.39 -2.41
C MET A 115 -11.23 -20.77 -1.04
N TYR A 116 -10.46 -20.60 0.03
CA TYR A 116 -10.93 -20.79 1.40
C TYR A 116 -11.94 -19.70 1.78
N ALA A 117 -11.62 -18.43 1.52
CA ALA A 117 -12.51 -17.30 1.81
C ALA A 117 -13.88 -17.45 1.14
N ARG A 118 -13.91 -17.86 -0.14
CA ARG A 118 -15.15 -18.13 -0.90
C ARG A 118 -15.92 -19.36 -0.43
N SER A 119 -15.30 -20.20 0.39
CA SER A 119 -15.91 -21.38 1.00
C SER A 119 -16.33 -21.12 2.44
N ASN A 120 -16.40 -19.85 2.86
CA ASN A 120 -16.73 -19.42 4.23
C ASN A 120 -15.70 -19.88 5.28
N TYR A 121 -14.44 -20.08 4.92
CA TYR A 121 -13.40 -20.41 5.89
C TYR A 121 -13.12 -19.22 6.84
N CYS A 122 -13.09 -19.48 8.15
CA CYS A 122 -12.62 -18.49 9.12
C CYS A 122 -11.09 -18.47 9.21
N PHE A 123 -10.48 -17.31 8.95
CA PHE A 123 -9.03 -17.11 9.08
C PHE A 123 -8.63 -16.85 10.53
N PHE A 124 -7.83 -17.75 11.08
CA PHE A 124 -7.27 -17.64 12.45
C PHE A 124 -5.81 -17.22 12.50
N THR A 125 -5.19 -16.93 11.35
CA THR A 125 -3.83 -16.37 11.33
C THR A 125 -3.93 -14.85 11.25
N PRO A 126 -3.04 -14.09 11.94
CA PRO A 126 -3.06 -12.62 11.84
C PRO A 126 -3.02 -12.12 10.39
N ILE A 127 -2.24 -12.80 9.54
CA ILE A 127 -2.08 -12.47 8.12
C ILE A 127 -3.40 -12.71 7.37
N GLY A 128 -3.94 -13.93 7.43
CA GLY A 128 -5.20 -14.27 6.76
C GLY A 128 -6.35 -13.38 7.22
N TYR A 129 -6.48 -13.19 8.53
CA TYR A 129 -7.51 -12.33 9.11
C TYR A 129 -7.35 -10.87 8.67
N SER A 130 -6.13 -10.34 8.63
CA SER A 130 -5.91 -8.95 8.19
C SER A 130 -6.23 -8.71 6.72
N TYR A 131 -6.09 -9.73 5.88
CA TYR A 131 -6.27 -9.62 4.43
C TYR A 131 -7.71 -9.93 4.01
N PHE A 132 -8.24 -11.08 4.45
CA PHE A 132 -9.57 -11.58 4.09
C PHE A 132 -10.65 -11.21 5.10
N GLY A 133 -10.28 -10.91 6.34
CA GLY A 133 -11.23 -10.75 7.44
C GLY A 133 -11.91 -12.07 7.82
N ASN A 134 -12.82 -11.97 8.79
CA ASN A 134 -13.89 -12.95 9.03
C ASN A 134 -15.18 -12.16 9.05
N ASP A 135 -16.07 -12.40 8.09
CA ASP A 135 -17.41 -11.85 8.12
C ASP A 135 -18.35 -12.75 8.94
N ALA A 136 -19.62 -12.36 9.03
CA ALA A 136 -20.64 -13.13 9.76
C ALA A 136 -21.00 -14.47 9.10
N THR A 137 -20.54 -14.71 7.87
CA THR A 137 -20.81 -15.94 7.10
C THR A 137 -19.71 -16.97 7.24
N CYS A 138 -18.56 -16.60 7.80
CA CYS A 138 -17.49 -17.57 8.04
C CYS A 138 -17.96 -18.66 9.02
N ASP A 139 -17.63 -19.90 8.71
CA ASP A 139 -17.94 -21.09 9.48
C ASP A 139 -16.63 -21.72 9.97
N PRO A 140 -16.41 -21.79 11.29
CA PRO A 140 -15.17 -22.30 11.83
C PRO A 140 -15.03 -23.83 11.70
N THR A 141 -16.09 -24.53 11.28
CA THR A 141 -16.06 -25.96 10.95
C THR A 141 -15.54 -26.25 9.54
N VAL A 142 -15.49 -25.24 8.67
CA VAL A 142 -14.92 -25.37 7.33
C VAL A 142 -13.40 -25.43 7.44
N GLU A 143 -12.82 -26.55 7.00
CA GLU A 143 -11.36 -26.75 6.99
C GLU A 143 -10.73 -26.64 5.60
N SER A 144 -11.54 -26.73 4.53
CA SER A 144 -11.08 -26.79 3.15
C SER A 144 -12.06 -26.10 2.18
N PRO A 145 -11.65 -25.82 0.93
CA PRO A 145 -12.57 -25.32 -0.08
C PRO A 145 -13.76 -26.27 -0.29
N ASN A 146 -14.97 -25.72 -0.47
CA ASN A 146 -16.22 -26.47 -0.55
C ASN A 146 -16.43 -27.27 -1.85
N THR A 147 -15.43 -27.31 -2.73
CA THR A 147 -15.43 -28.09 -3.96
C THR A 147 -14.16 -28.91 -4.07
N ALA A 148 -14.27 -30.13 -4.61
CA ALA A 148 -13.09 -30.98 -4.87
C ALA A 148 -12.08 -30.30 -5.82
N ILE A 149 -12.56 -29.50 -6.77
CA ILE A 149 -11.71 -28.72 -7.69
C ILE A 149 -10.97 -27.62 -6.93
N GLY A 150 -11.66 -26.89 -6.04
CA GLY A 150 -11.03 -25.89 -5.18
C GLY A 150 -9.95 -26.48 -4.28
N GLU A 151 -10.20 -27.65 -3.69
CA GLU A 151 -9.21 -28.34 -2.87
C GLU A 151 -7.98 -28.78 -3.70
N ASP A 152 -8.21 -29.38 -4.87
CA ASP A 152 -7.15 -29.77 -5.82
C ASP A 152 -6.29 -28.57 -6.22
N ASN A 153 -6.93 -27.44 -6.53
CA ASN A 153 -6.26 -26.20 -6.90
C ASN A 153 -5.47 -25.60 -5.73
N ALA A 154 -6.06 -25.53 -4.53
CA ALA A 154 -5.37 -25.05 -3.33
C ALA A 154 -4.11 -25.88 -3.04
N ARG A 155 -4.19 -27.20 -3.22
CA ARG A 155 -3.07 -28.14 -3.09
C ARG A 155 -2.03 -27.93 -4.19
N ALA A 156 -2.44 -27.74 -5.44
CA ALA A 156 -1.53 -27.48 -6.56
C ALA A 156 -0.76 -26.17 -6.38
N ILE A 157 -1.44 -25.11 -5.94
CA ILE A 157 -0.83 -23.83 -5.60
C ILE A 157 0.18 -24.01 -4.46
N GLY A 158 -0.18 -24.73 -3.39
CA GLY A 158 0.74 -25.02 -2.28
C GLY A 158 2.03 -25.72 -2.74
N LYS A 159 1.92 -26.68 -3.67
CA LYS A 159 3.09 -27.33 -4.29
C LYS A 159 3.91 -26.35 -5.12
N MET A 160 3.28 -25.45 -5.87
CA MET A 160 4.00 -24.42 -6.64
C MET A 160 4.71 -23.41 -5.73
N SER A 161 4.05 -22.96 -4.66
CA SER A 161 4.65 -22.07 -3.65
C SER A 161 5.89 -22.71 -3.02
N ALA A 162 5.82 -23.99 -2.66
CA ALA A 162 6.96 -24.73 -2.13
C ALA A 162 8.10 -24.85 -3.17
N ARG A 163 7.78 -25.15 -4.44
CA ARG A 163 8.78 -25.22 -5.54
C ARG A 163 9.48 -23.89 -5.78
N LYS A 164 8.78 -22.76 -5.61
CA LYS A 164 9.34 -21.41 -5.75
C LYS A 164 10.09 -20.94 -4.51
N GLY A 165 10.07 -21.70 -3.40
CA GLY A 165 10.67 -21.27 -2.14
C GLY A 165 9.97 -20.05 -1.54
N CYS A 166 8.66 -19.92 -1.74
CA CYS A 166 7.92 -18.76 -1.24
C CYS A 166 7.93 -18.71 0.28
N ALA A 167 8.48 -17.62 0.84
CA ALA A 167 8.20 -17.22 2.21
C ALA A 167 6.74 -16.73 2.33
N SER A 168 6.20 -16.69 3.55
CA SER A 168 4.91 -16.04 3.78
C SER A 168 4.98 -14.59 3.30
N PRO A 169 4.04 -14.11 2.48
CA PRO A 169 4.19 -12.85 1.74
C PRO A 169 4.16 -11.58 2.60
N MET A 170 4.07 -11.69 3.93
CA MET A 170 3.83 -10.55 4.83
C MET A 170 4.80 -10.39 6.00
N ASP A 171 5.97 -11.05 5.99
CA ASP A 171 7.00 -10.85 7.03
C ASP A 171 7.50 -9.38 7.11
N SER A 172 7.21 -8.54 6.11
CA SER A 172 7.53 -7.10 6.09
C SER A 172 6.42 -6.18 6.63
N CYS A 173 5.24 -6.70 6.98
CA CYS A 173 4.10 -5.87 7.38
C CYS A 173 4.09 -5.61 8.90
N LYS A 174 4.75 -4.52 9.32
CA LYS A 174 4.84 -4.04 10.72
C LYS A 174 3.47 -3.80 11.41
N LYS A 175 2.37 -3.78 10.64
CA LYS A 175 1.00 -3.49 11.09
C LYS A 175 0.23 -4.70 11.64
N LEU A 176 0.79 -5.92 11.56
CA LEU A 176 0.20 -7.13 12.15
C LEU A 176 0.12 -7.10 13.68
N SER A 177 0.84 -6.18 14.33
CA SER A 177 0.89 -6.04 15.79
C SER A 177 -0.43 -5.68 16.47
N ARG A 178 -1.47 -5.27 15.73
CA ARG A 178 -2.80 -4.95 16.28
C ARG A 178 -3.77 -6.13 16.31
N VAL A 179 -3.53 -7.18 15.54
CA VAL A 179 -4.33 -8.40 15.62
C VAL A 179 -3.63 -9.30 16.63
N SER A 180 -4.12 -9.31 17.87
CA SER A 180 -3.53 -10.11 18.94
C SER A 180 -3.67 -11.58 18.61
N SER A 181 -2.55 -12.27 18.32
CA SER A 181 -2.55 -13.72 18.08
C SER A 181 -3.26 -14.48 19.20
N SER A 182 -3.11 -14.03 20.46
CA SER A 182 -3.82 -14.62 21.60
C SER A 182 -5.35 -14.59 21.48
N LYS A 183 -5.92 -13.58 20.83
CA LYS A 183 -7.37 -13.48 20.62
C LYS A 183 -7.83 -14.42 19.51
N LEU A 184 -7.04 -14.57 18.45
CA LEU A 184 -7.32 -15.52 17.37
C LEU A 184 -7.12 -16.98 17.82
N ASP A 185 -6.13 -17.23 18.68
CA ASP A 185 -5.88 -18.54 19.27
C ASP A 185 -7.00 -18.94 20.23
N LEU A 186 -7.50 -17.98 21.02
CA LEU A 186 -8.68 -18.20 21.87
C LEU A 186 -9.92 -18.51 21.03
N GLN A 187 -10.17 -17.78 19.94
CA GLN A 187 -11.28 -18.08 19.02
C GLN A 187 -11.15 -19.48 18.40
N ARG A 188 -9.93 -19.93 18.11
CA ARG A 188 -9.70 -21.29 17.61
C ARG A 188 -9.97 -22.34 18.70
N GLN A 189 -9.61 -22.07 19.95
CA GLN A 189 -9.84 -22.98 21.07
C GLN A 189 -11.32 -23.11 21.40
N THR A 190 -12.06 -22.00 21.45
CA THR A 190 -13.52 -22.03 21.73
C THR A 190 -14.28 -22.85 20.69
N VAL A 191 -13.90 -22.77 19.41
CA VAL A 191 -14.49 -23.59 18.34
C VAL A 191 -14.24 -25.08 18.57
N LYS A 192 -13.04 -25.45 19.01
CA LYS A 192 -12.69 -26.86 19.24
C LYS A 192 -13.37 -27.46 20.47
N GLU A 193 -13.78 -26.63 21.43
CA GLU A 193 -14.49 -27.07 22.63
C GLU A 193 -16.00 -27.24 22.39
N GLU A 194 -16.55 -26.62 21.34
CA GLU A 194 -17.96 -26.76 20.91
C GLU A 194 -18.18 -27.94 19.94
N GLN A 195 -17.13 -28.68 19.59
CA GLN A 195 -17.16 -29.90 18.76
C GLN A 195 -17.10 -31.18 19.61
#